data_AF-A0A060Y6T2-F1
#
_entry.id   AF-A0A060Y6T2-F1
#
_cell.length_a   1.000
_cell.length_b   1.000
_cell.length_c   1.000
_cell.angle_alpha   90.00
_cell.angle_beta   90.00
_cell.angle_gamma   90.00
#
_symmetry.space_group_name_H-M   'P 1'
#
loop_
_entity.id
_entity.type
_entity.pdbx_description
1 polymer ?
#
loop_
_entity_poly.entity_id
_entity_poly.type
_entity_poly.pdbx_seq_one_letter_code
_entity_poly.pdbx_strand_id
1 'polypeptide(L)'
;MGALDQDEAGRRNPAGKAKGKAKKSDGNQPTDADLERIFLWDLDETIIIFHSLLTGSFSQKFGKDSDTVLNLGLQMEELIFDLADTHLFFNDLEECDQVHVEDVASDDNGQDLRCVCDATANNQDIQIPSLVLRSHTNLS
;
A
#
# COMPACT_ATOMS: atom_id res chain seq x y z
N MET A 1 -34.53 47.61 -40.44
CA MET A 1 -35.69 47.12 -39.68
C MET A 1 -35.15 46.74 -38.29
N GLY A 2 -34.83 47.68 -37.40
CA GLY A 2 -35.68 48.39 -36.41
C GLY A 2 -35.13 47.99 -35.02
N ALA A 3 -34.33 48.80 -34.30
CA ALA A 3 -34.65 49.98 -33.47
C ALA A 3 -35.70 49.65 -32.38
N LEU A 4 -35.29 49.61 -31.09
CA LEU A 4 -35.64 50.58 -30.00
C LEU A 4 -37.11 50.45 -29.55
N ASP A 5 -37.53 50.30 -28.29
CA ASP A 5 -37.36 51.09 -27.05
C ASP A 5 -38.14 50.30 -25.96
N GLN A 6 -37.66 50.04 -24.73
CA GLN A 6 -37.76 50.88 -23.53
C GLN A 6 -39.16 51.51 -23.28
N ASP A 7 -39.88 51.08 -22.23
CA ASP A 7 -40.64 52.03 -21.42
C ASP A 7 -40.93 51.51 -20.00
N GLU A 8 -40.77 52.44 -19.08
CA GLU A 8 -40.75 52.35 -17.62
C GLU A 8 -42.00 53.09 -17.14
N ALA A 9 -42.81 52.52 -16.24
CA ALA A 9 -43.65 53.32 -15.34
C ALA A 9 -44.33 52.49 -14.24
N GLY A 10 -43.69 52.50 -13.07
CA GLY A 10 -44.33 52.98 -11.84
C GLY A 10 -45.38 52.11 -11.14
N ARG A 11 -45.08 51.72 -9.89
CA ARG A 11 -45.60 52.45 -8.71
C ARG A 11 -45.24 51.78 -7.38
N ARG A 12 -44.74 52.63 -6.47
CA ARG A 12 -44.91 52.64 -5.00
C ARG A 12 -43.95 51.81 -4.14
N ASN A 13 -42.97 52.51 -3.56
CA ASN A 13 -42.48 52.25 -2.20
C ASN A 13 -43.64 52.42 -1.18
N PRO A 14 -43.56 51.75 0.00
CA PRO A 14 -43.01 52.44 1.15
C PRO A 14 -42.04 51.60 1.99
N ALA A 15 -41.27 52.33 2.78
CA ALA A 15 -40.21 51.85 3.68
C ALA A 15 -40.73 50.94 4.81
N GLY A 16 -39.92 49.93 5.15
CA GLY A 16 -40.02 49.14 6.38
C GLY A 16 -38.63 48.83 6.91
N LYS A 17 -38.21 49.53 7.96
CA LYS A 17 -36.98 49.30 8.73
C LYS A 17 -37.08 47.98 9.52
N ALA A 18 -36.06 47.12 9.44
CA ALA A 18 -35.57 46.27 10.54
C ALA A 18 -34.27 45.57 10.10
N LYS A 19 -33.10 46.14 10.40
CA LYS A 19 -32.25 45.78 11.54
C LYS A 19 -31.83 44.29 11.56
N GLY A 20 -30.67 44.04 10.96
CA GLY A 20 -29.61 43.22 11.56
C GLY A 20 -29.77 41.70 11.50
N LYS A 21 -29.02 41.07 10.60
CA LYS A 21 -27.90 40.20 10.97
C LYS A 21 -27.24 39.69 9.70
N ALA A 22 -26.06 40.22 9.40
CA ALA A 22 -25.05 39.41 8.75
C ALA A 22 -24.79 38.22 9.69
N LYS A 23 -25.37 37.07 9.39
CA LYS A 23 -24.88 35.81 9.91
C LYS A 23 -24.28 35.09 8.72
N LYS A 24 -22.96 35.26 8.58
CA LYS A 24 -22.11 34.31 7.90
C LYS A 24 -22.51 32.93 8.46
N SER A 25 -23.23 32.13 7.66
CA SER A 25 -23.19 30.70 7.85
C SER A 25 -21.85 30.29 7.25
N ASP A 26 -20.86 30.15 8.14
CA ASP A 26 -19.57 29.59 7.83
C ASP A 26 -19.75 28.38 6.92
N GLY A 27 -19.34 28.54 5.67
CA GLY A 27 -19.12 27.44 4.77
C GLY A 27 -17.90 26.70 5.25
N ASN A 28 -18.06 25.88 6.28
CA ASN A 28 -17.11 24.83 6.57
C ASN A 28 -17.66 23.56 5.90
N GLN A 29 -17.70 23.58 4.57
CA GLN A 29 -17.60 22.29 3.87
C GLN A 29 -16.22 21.76 4.26
N PRO A 30 -16.12 20.53 4.81
CA PRO A 30 -14.81 19.93 5.03
C PRO A 30 -14.08 19.99 3.70
N THR A 31 -12.98 20.73 3.68
CA THR A 31 -12.18 20.80 2.47
C THR A 31 -11.63 19.40 2.24
N ASP A 32 -11.46 19.00 0.99
CA ASP A 32 -10.93 17.67 0.62
C ASP A 32 -9.57 17.34 1.31
N ALA A 33 -8.93 18.37 1.89
CA ALA A 33 -7.73 18.32 2.71
C ALA A 33 -7.92 17.78 4.15
N ASP A 34 -9.15 17.72 4.68
CA ASP A 34 -9.45 17.21 6.03
C ASP A 34 -9.78 15.70 6.04
N LEU A 35 -9.73 15.04 4.88
CA LEU A 35 -10.00 13.62 4.73
C LEU A 35 -8.71 12.80 4.83
N GLU A 36 -8.70 11.83 5.74
CA GLU A 36 -7.67 10.79 5.76
C GLU A 36 -7.87 9.87 4.54
N ARG A 37 -6.88 9.85 3.65
CA ARG A 37 -6.92 9.03 2.44
C ARG A 37 -5.94 7.88 2.59
N ILE A 38 -6.47 6.67 2.49
CA ILE A 38 -5.70 5.43 2.47
C ILE A 38 -5.74 4.88 1.06
N PHE A 39 -4.57 4.65 0.46
CA PHE A 39 -4.44 4.03 -0.85
C PHE A 39 -3.93 2.60 -0.68
N LEU A 40 -4.72 1.64 -1.12
CA LEU A 40 -4.33 0.24 -1.22
C LEU A 40 -3.71 0.03 -2.60
N TRP A 41 -2.47 -0.43 -2.63
CA TRP A 41 -1.72 -0.62 -3.86
C TRP A 41 -1.48 -2.10 -4.12
N ASP A 42 -1.60 -2.49 -5.39
CA ASP A 42 -1.03 -3.73 -5.88
C ASP A 42 0.45 -3.52 -6.20
N LEU A 43 1.24 -4.59 -6.13
CA LEU A 43 2.69 -4.54 -6.29
C LEU A 43 3.09 -4.76 -7.75
N ASP A 44 2.79 -5.93 -8.30
CA ASP A 44 3.20 -6.34 -9.64
C ASP A 44 2.34 -5.68 -10.72
N GLU A 45 2.99 -5.25 -11.81
CA GLU A 45 2.42 -4.51 -12.94
C GLU A 45 1.72 -3.17 -12.60
N THR A 46 1.72 -2.76 -11.32
CA THR A 46 1.20 -1.47 -10.85
C THR A 46 2.32 -0.56 -10.34
N ILE A 47 3.09 -0.99 -9.34
CA ILE A 47 4.23 -0.23 -8.83
C ILE A 47 5.50 -0.64 -9.59
N ILE A 48 5.72 -1.95 -9.70
CA ILE A 48 6.87 -2.52 -10.39
C ILE A 48 6.42 -3.23 -11.67
N ILE A 49 7.37 -3.48 -12.57
CA ILE A 49 7.16 -4.30 -13.75
C ILE A 49 8.08 -5.50 -13.59
N PHE A 50 7.52 -6.69 -13.42
CA PHE A 50 8.32 -7.88 -13.17
C PHE A 50 7.79 -9.08 -13.93
N HIS A 51 6.56 -9.51 -13.66
CA HIS A 51 6.00 -10.69 -14.32
C HIS A 51 5.89 -10.51 -15.83
N SER A 52 5.58 -9.30 -16.31
CA SER A 52 5.51 -8.99 -17.73
C SER A 52 6.88 -8.98 -18.43
N LEU A 53 7.99 -8.82 -17.69
CA LEU A 53 9.34 -8.99 -18.22
C LEU A 53 9.62 -10.47 -18.50
N LEU A 54 9.23 -11.36 -17.58
CA LEU A 54 9.42 -12.81 -17.68
C LEU A 54 8.51 -13.44 -18.76
N THR A 55 7.26 -12.98 -18.86
CA THR A 55 6.31 -13.49 -19.87
C THR A 55 6.52 -12.89 -21.26
N GLY A 56 7.36 -11.85 -21.40
CA GLY A 56 7.59 -11.14 -22.67
C GLY A 56 6.44 -10.24 -23.12
N SER A 57 5.37 -10.12 -22.34
CA SER A 57 4.24 -9.24 -22.66
C SER A 57 4.65 -7.76 -22.65
N PHE A 58 5.60 -7.38 -21.78
CA PHE A 58 6.19 -6.03 -21.76
C PHE A 58 6.98 -5.72 -23.04
N SER A 59 7.87 -6.62 -23.46
CA SER A 59 8.71 -6.40 -24.63
C SER A 59 7.87 -6.30 -25.91
N GLN A 60 6.83 -7.13 -26.04
CA GLN A 60 5.89 -7.09 -27.15
C GLN A 60 5.09 -5.78 -27.18
N LYS A 61 4.58 -5.32 -26.03
CA LYS A 61 3.74 -4.12 -25.93
C LYS A 61 4.51 -2.84 -26.27
N PHE A 62 5.78 -2.77 -25.88
CA PHE A 62 6.60 -1.56 -26.03
C PHE A 62 7.67 -1.66 -27.11
N GLY A 63 7.67 -2.75 -27.90
CA GLY A 63 8.63 -2.97 -28.99
C GLY A 63 10.09 -3.01 -28.52
N LYS A 64 10.33 -3.63 -27.35
CA LYS A 64 11.68 -3.82 -26.80
C LYS A 64 12.26 -5.14 -27.27
N ASP A 65 13.59 -5.24 -27.21
CA ASP A 65 14.31 -6.48 -27.44
C ASP A 65 13.91 -7.52 -26.39
N SER A 66 13.34 -8.65 -26.83
CA SER A 66 12.76 -9.63 -25.93
C SER A 66 13.81 -10.35 -25.09
N ASP A 67 14.95 -10.65 -25.68
CA ASP A 67 16.03 -11.38 -25.00
C ASP A 67 16.65 -10.52 -23.90
N THR A 68 16.85 -9.24 -24.17
CA THR A 68 17.38 -8.28 -23.20
C THR A 68 16.43 -8.09 -22.02
N VAL A 69 15.13 -7.93 -22.29
CA VAL A 69 14.11 -7.75 -21.24
C VAL A 69 13.94 -9.01 -20.40
N LEU A 70 13.90 -10.18 -21.03
CA LEU A 70 13.80 -11.45 -20.32
C LEU A 70 15.01 -11.68 -19.42
N ASN A 71 16.23 -11.40 -19.91
CA ASN A 71 17.45 -11.51 -19.10
C ASN A 71 17.45 -10.56 -17.90
N LEU A 72 16.86 -9.38 -18.01
CA LEU A 72 16.70 -8.47 -16.86
C LEU A 72 15.71 -9.03 -15.85
N GLY A 73 14.57 -9.56 -16.32
CA GLY A 73 13.58 -10.23 -15.47
C GLY A 73 14.20 -11.40 -14.70
N LEU A 74 14.93 -12.27 -15.38
CA LEU A 74 15.60 -13.43 -14.76
C LEU A 74 16.66 -13.02 -13.72
N GLN A 75 17.45 -11.97 -13.98
CA GLN A 75 18.40 -11.46 -12.99
C GLN A 75 17.70 -10.88 -11.76
N MET A 76 16.58 -10.17 -11.96
CA MET A 76 15.78 -9.69 -10.83
C MET A 76 15.15 -10.84 -10.04
N GLU A 77 14.67 -11.87 -10.72
CA GLU A 77 14.13 -13.09 -10.11
C GLU A 77 15.19 -13.78 -9.22
N GLU A 78 16.39 -14.00 -9.76
CA GLU A 78 17.51 -14.58 -9.02
C GLU A 78 17.86 -13.75 -7.79
N LEU A 79 17.94 -12.41 -7.92
CA LEU A 79 18.24 -11.52 -6.79
C LEU A 79 17.16 -11.56 -5.70
N ILE A 80 15.88 -11.63 -6.08
CA ILE A 80 14.78 -11.70 -5.12
C ILE A 80 14.85 -13.02 -4.35
N PHE A 81 15.05 -14.14 -5.05
CA PHE A 81 15.16 -15.45 -4.40
C PHE A 81 16.40 -15.55 -3.51
N ASP A 82 17.58 -15.14 -4.00
CA ASP A 82 18.82 -15.20 -3.23
C ASP A 82 18.77 -14.35 -1.96
N LEU A 83 18.17 -13.15 -2.05
CA LEU A 83 17.94 -12.30 -0.88
C LEU A 83 16.98 -12.96 0.11
N ALA A 84 15.90 -13.56 -0.38
CA ALA A 84 14.89 -14.19 0.46
C ALA A 84 15.45 -15.42 1.18
N ASP A 85 16.20 -16.26 0.48
CA ASP A 85 16.84 -17.45 1.04
C ASP A 85 17.93 -17.07 2.06
N THR A 86 18.80 -16.12 1.72
CA THR A 86 19.96 -15.79 2.54
C THR A 86 19.61 -14.96 3.78
N HIS A 87 18.60 -14.10 3.69
CA HIS A 87 18.35 -13.08 4.72
C HIS A 87 16.93 -13.08 5.30
N LEU A 88 15.97 -13.73 4.66
CA LEU A 88 14.56 -13.72 5.09
C LEU A 88 14.04 -15.11 5.47
N PHE A 89 14.93 -16.11 5.61
CA PHE A 89 14.59 -17.48 6.02
C PHE A 89 13.50 -18.11 5.13
N PHE A 90 13.50 -17.80 3.84
CA PHE A 90 12.44 -18.24 2.92
C PHE A 90 12.24 -19.77 2.94
N ASN A 91 13.32 -20.56 2.95
CA ASN A 91 13.25 -22.02 3.07
C ASN A 91 12.48 -22.51 4.30
N ASP A 92 12.56 -21.80 5.42
CA ASP A 92 11.87 -22.18 6.66
C ASP A 92 10.43 -21.65 6.72
N LEU A 93 10.15 -20.58 5.95
CA LEU A 93 8.88 -19.85 5.96
C LEU A 93 8.01 -20.11 4.73
N GLU A 94 8.48 -20.85 3.72
CA GLU A 94 7.72 -21.11 2.47
C GLU A 94 6.38 -21.81 2.73
N GLU A 95 6.32 -22.69 3.73
CA GLU A 95 5.10 -23.40 4.13
C GLU A 95 4.26 -22.63 5.17
N CYS A 96 4.65 -21.38 5.51
CA CYS A 96 3.97 -20.57 6.50
C CYS A 96 2.80 -19.78 5.88
N ASP A 97 1.57 -20.05 6.33
CA ASP A 97 0.33 -19.43 5.80
C ASP A 97 -0.01 -18.06 6.44
N GLN A 98 1.01 -17.26 6.79
CA GLN A 98 0.80 -15.96 7.43
C GLN A 98 0.60 -14.84 6.39
N VAL A 99 -0.37 -13.96 6.64
CA VAL A 99 -0.71 -12.86 5.72
C VAL A 99 -0.01 -11.55 6.11
N HIS A 100 0.22 -11.33 7.40
CA HIS A 100 0.86 -10.13 7.93
C HIS A 100 2.00 -10.50 8.90
N VAL A 101 3.11 -9.73 8.90
CA VAL A 101 4.30 -10.07 9.69
C VAL A 101 4.03 -10.03 11.21
N GLU A 102 3.08 -9.20 11.65
CA GLU A 102 2.65 -9.08 13.04
C GLU A 102 1.72 -10.21 13.52
N ASP A 103 1.23 -11.09 12.64
CA ASP A 103 0.28 -12.15 13.04
C ASP A 103 0.89 -13.16 14.03
N VAL A 104 2.24 -13.25 14.06
CA VAL A 104 3.01 -14.11 14.97
C VAL A 104 3.70 -13.33 16.10
N ALA A 105 3.52 -12.00 16.17
CA ALA A 105 4.24 -11.16 17.12
C ALA A 105 3.82 -11.37 18.58
N SER A 106 2.67 -12.01 18.85
CA SER A 106 2.22 -12.30 20.21
C SER A 106 3.07 -13.36 20.92
N ASP A 107 3.73 -14.23 20.15
CA ASP A 107 4.62 -15.28 20.68
C ASP A 107 6.07 -14.79 20.83
N ASP A 108 6.35 -13.54 20.44
CA ASP A 108 7.65 -12.89 20.63
C ASP A 108 7.83 -12.46 22.10
N ASN A 109 8.98 -12.82 22.65
CA ASN A 109 9.40 -12.42 24.00
C ASN A 109 10.24 -11.13 23.99
N GLY A 110 10.44 -10.51 22.82
CA GLY A 110 11.11 -9.22 22.64
C GLY A 110 12.63 -9.28 22.85
N GLN A 111 13.24 -10.47 22.74
CA GLN A 111 14.69 -10.64 22.92
C GLN A 111 15.48 -10.07 21.73
N ASP A 112 16.71 -9.62 21.99
CA ASP A 112 17.59 -9.12 20.93
C ASP A 112 18.09 -10.26 20.04
N LEU A 113 17.62 -10.29 18.80
CA LEU A 113 17.94 -11.33 17.83
C LEU A 113 19.38 -11.22 17.29
N ARG A 114 20.08 -10.09 17.51
CA ARG A 114 21.49 -9.93 17.10
C ARG A 114 22.45 -10.87 17.84
N CYS A 115 22.08 -11.33 19.04
CA CYS A 115 22.87 -12.31 19.79
C CYS A 115 22.50 -13.76 19.43
N VAL A 116 21.30 -13.97 18.88
CA VAL A 116 20.82 -15.30 18.46
C VAL A 116 21.57 -15.76 17.21
N CYS A 117 21.84 -14.87 16.26
CA CYS A 117 22.66 -15.20 15.07
C CYS A 117 24.13 -15.53 15.39
N ASP A 118 24.71 -14.93 16.44
CA ASP A 118 26.07 -15.26 16.91
C ASP A 118 26.14 -16.62 17.62
N ALA A 119 25.04 -17.04 18.25
CA ALA A 119 24.93 -18.33 18.92
C ALA A 119 24.68 -19.48 17.94
N THR A 120 23.90 -19.26 16.87
CA THR A 120 23.66 -20.26 15.82
C THR A 120 24.86 -20.45 14.88
N ALA A 121 25.68 -19.42 14.64
CA ALA A 121 26.88 -19.55 13.82
C ALA A 121 28.01 -20.39 14.46
N ASN A 122 28.00 -20.55 15.80
CA ASN A 122 29.08 -21.21 16.55
C ASN A 122 28.70 -22.57 17.16
N ASN A 123 27.49 -23.08 16.92
CA ASN A 123 27.04 -24.34 17.50
C ASN A 123 26.15 -25.12 16.51
N GLN A 124 26.69 -26.23 15.98
CA GLN A 124 25.95 -27.15 15.10
C GLN A 124 24.82 -27.92 15.83
N ASP A 125 24.58 -27.68 17.13
CA ASP A 125 23.55 -28.36 17.92
C ASP A 125 22.52 -27.39 18.55
N ILE A 126 22.15 -26.31 17.85
CA ILE A 126 21.01 -25.48 18.29
C ILE A 126 19.88 -25.60 17.26
N GLN A 127 18.99 -26.54 17.56
CA GLN A 127 17.62 -26.59 17.07
C GLN A 127 17.03 -25.17 17.04
N ILE A 128 16.63 -24.69 15.86
CA ILE A 128 15.71 -23.55 15.75
C ILE A 128 14.60 -23.81 16.77
N PRO A 129 14.44 -22.99 17.82
CA PRO A 129 13.47 -23.31 18.86
C PRO A 129 12.12 -23.41 18.18
N SER A 130 11.56 -24.62 18.25
CA SER A 130 10.19 -24.99 17.88
C SER A 130 9.21 -24.08 18.63
N LEU A 131 9.00 -22.87 18.13
CA LEU A 131 8.09 -21.90 18.72
C LEU A 131 6.94 -21.53 17.76
N VAL A 132 6.94 -21.98 16.50
CA VAL A 132 5.82 -21.72 15.57
C VAL A 132 4.85 -22.92 15.44
N LEU A 133 5.13 -24.08 16.03
CA LEU A 133 4.31 -25.30 15.84
C LEU A 133 3.91 -26.00 17.15
N ARG A 134 3.58 -25.24 18.20
CA ARG A 134 3.01 -25.80 19.44
C ARG A 134 1.60 -25.27 19.81
N SER A 135 0.84 -24.80 18.83
CA SER A 135 -0.55 -24.35 19.10
C SER A 135 -1.65 -25.33 18.63
N HIS A 136 -1.31 -26.49 18.03
CA HIS A 136 -2.33 -27.43 17.55
C HIS A 136 -2.09 -28.90 17.92
N THR A 137 -1.77 -29.22 19.19
CA THR A 137 -2.05 -30.58 19.73
C THR A 137 -2.21 -30.57 21.26
N ASN A 138 -3.18 -29.82 21.80
CA ASN A 138 -3.83 -30.25 23.04
C ASN A 138 -5.16 -29.51 23.28
N LEU A 139 -6.22 -29.92 22.58
CA LEU A 139 -7.55 -29.88 23.17
C LEU A 139 -8.38 -31.07 22.67
N SER A 140 -8.65 -31.96 23.63
CA SER A 140 -9.57 -33.09 23.68
C SER A 140 -9.16 -34.43 23.05
#